data_AF-A0A2M8NZH9-F1
#
_entry.id   AF-A0A2M8NZH9-F1
#
_cell.length_a   1.000
_cell.length_b   1.000
_cell.length_c   1.000
_cell.angle_alpha   90.00
_cell.angle_beta   90.00
_cell.angle_gamma   90.00
#
_symmetry.space_group_name_H-M   'P 1'
#
loop_
_entity.id
_entity.type
_entity.pdbx_description
1 polymer ?
#
loop_
_entity_poly.entity_id
_entity_poly.type
_entity_poly.pdbx_seq_one_letter_code
_entity_poly.pdbx_strand_id
1 'polypeptide(L)'
;MQALPVGILRVEYFTADATAAAAGDVITLFWAVQGADVATIYRMDGEREPFERGQAWRVPRTGSLRVAVRPNPDGLARFTLVVNNGVEEIAQELQITASCTETWFFEPVPSGAGCPTSPSVLSLAVYQPFERGVMFWIAEGRTIYALFNDGRAPAWLALPDEYRDGEPESDPSLNPPEGRQQPIRGFGLVWRTRETLRQRLGWATAPESAFETQLQQGASALFLRDRDGKVIGLYGTGEQWR
;
A
#
# COMPACT_ATOMS: atom_id res chain seq x y z
N MET A 1 43.62 -25.17 28.18
CA MET A 1 42.34 -24.90 27.51
C MET A 1 42.61 -24.80 26.02
N GLN A 2 42.29 -25.85 25.25
CA GLN A 2 42.36 -25.80 23.79
C GLN A 2 41.21 -24.92 23.29
N ALA A 3 41.53 -23.90 22.48
CA ALA A 3 40.52 -23.20 21.72
C ALA A 3 39.91 -24.20 20.72
N LEU A 4 38.58 -24.36 20.78
CA LEU A 4 37.85 -25.13 19.77
C LEU A 4 38.11 -24.48 18.39
N PRO A 5 38.32 -25.27 17.33
CA PRO A 5 38.47 -24.71 16.00
C PRO A 5 37.22 -23.91 15.65
N VAL A 6 37.40 -22.63 15.32
CA VAL A 6 36.32 -21.79 14.76
C VAL A 6 35.92 -22.44 13.44
N GLY A 7 34.76 -23.11 13.43
CA GLY A 7 34.23 -23.71 12.22
C GLY A 7 33.99 -22.65 11.15
N ILE A 8 34.33 -22.94 9.90
CA ILE A 8 34.11 -22.05 8.76
C ILE A 8 32.61 -21.73 8.66
N LEU A 9 32.28 -20.45 8.54
CA LEU A 9 30.91 -19.99 8.34
C LEU A 9 30.49 -20.29 6.90
N ARG A 10 29.40 -21.03 6.71
CA ARG A 10 28.95 -21.44 5.36
C ARG A 10 27.45 -21.65 5.31
N VAL A 11 26.83 -21.24 4.21
CA VAL A 11 25.49 -21.69 3.81
C VAL A 11 25.66 -22.94 2.94
N GLU A 12 25.15 -24.09 3.40
CA GLU A 12 25.17 -25.32 2.61
C GLU A 12 24.14 -25.24 1.48
N TYR A 13 22.94 -24.79 1.81
CA TYR A 13 21.88 -24.44 0.86
C TYR A 13 20.89 -23.46 1.50
N PHE A 14 20.22 -22.69 0.63
CA PHE A 14 19.03 -21.91 0.95
C PHE A 14 18.12 -21.92 -0.27
N THR A 15 16.97 -22.57 -0.18
CA THR A 15 16.07 -22.85 -1.31
C THR A 15 14.60 -22.78 -0.88
N ALA A 16 13.69 -22.89 -1.84
CA ALA A 16 12.25 -23.05 -1.62
C ALA A 16 11.72 -24.31 -2.33
N ASP A 17 10.53 -24.76 -1.96
CA ASP A 17 9.76 -25.79 -2.67
C ASP A 17 9.20 -25.32 -4.02
N ALA A 18 9.24 -24.01 -4.29
CA ALA A 18 8.79 -23.41 -5.54
C ALA A 18 9.75 -22.31 -6.02
N THR A 19 9.91 -22.19 -7.34
CA THR A 19 10.62 -21.08 -7.98
C THR A 19 9.68 -19.97 -8.45
N ALA A 20 8.38 -20.25 -8.49
CA ALA A 20 7.32 -19.29 -8.77
C ALA A 20 6.04 -19.61 -7.97
N ALA A 21 5.30 -18.59 -7.57
CA ALA A 21 4.05 -18.73 -6.83
C ALA A 21 3.17 -17.48 -6.96
N ALA A 22 1.86 -17.59 -6.71
CA ALA A 22 1.00 -16.43 -6.69
C ALA A 22 1.18 -15.61 -5.40
N ALA A 23 0.86 -14.31 -5.46
CA ALA A 23 0.81 -13.49 -4.25
C ALA A 23 -0.18 -14.09 -3.23
N GLY A 24 0.29 -14.28 -1.99
CA GLY A 24 -0.48 -14.89 -0.90
C GLY A 24 -0.34 -16.41 -0.77
N ASP A 25 0.16 -17.12 -1.79
CA ASP A 25 0.46 -18.55 -1.67
C ASP A 25 1.46 -18.81 -0.55
N VAL A 26 1.34 -19.96 0.12
CA VAL A 26 2.27 -20.36 1.18
C VAL A 26 3.30 -21.32 0.60
N ILE A 27 4.55 -20.86 0.52
CA ILE A 27 5.70 -21.67 0.13
C ILE A 27 6.51 -22.09 1.37
N THR A 28 7.40 -23.06 1.19
CA THR A 28 8.31 -23.54 2.24
C THR A 28 9.74 -23.22 1.87
N LEU A 29 10.42 -22.44 2.72
CA LEU A 29 11.86 -22.21 2.63
C LEU A 29 12.60 -23.33 3.36
N PHE A 30 13.76 -23.75 2.83
CA PHE A 30 14.66 -24.74 3.42
C PHE A 30 16.08 -24.20 3.47
N TRP A 31 16.78 -24.47 4.57
CA TRP A 31 18.18 -24.07 4.71
C TRP A 31 18.98 -25.06 5.56
N ALA A 32 20.29 -25.05 5.36
CA ALA A 32 21.28 -25.59 6.28
C ALA A 32 22.53 -24.71 6.28
N VAL A 33 23.09 -24.47 7.47
CA VAL A 33 24.29 -23.65 7.67
C VAL A 33 25.31 -24.36 8.56
N GLN A 34 26.57 -23.97 8.42
CA GLN A 34 27.70 -24.39 9.24
C GLN A 34 28.36 -23.16 9.89
N GLY A 35 29.00 -23.37 11.04
CA GLY A 35 29.72 -22.31 11.77
C GLY A 35 28.85 -21.40 12.65
N ALA A 36 27.54 -21.65 12.74
CA ALA A 36 26.61 -20.97 13.65
C ALA A 36 25.44 -21.88 14.08
N ASP A 37 24.93 -21.68 15.30
CA ASP A 37 23.78 -22.42 15.84
C ASP A 37 22.43 -21.83 15.40
N VAL A 38 22.43 -20.54 15.05
CA VAL A 38 21.26 -19.78 14.61
C VAL A 38 21.60 -18.93 13.39
N ALA A 39 20.59 -18.68 12.56
CA ALA A 39 20.64 -17.74 11.47
C ALA A 39 19.38 -16.85 11.51
N THR A 40 19.35 -15.82 10.66
CA THR A 40 18.15 -14.98 10.49
C THR A 40 17.77 -14.96 9.02
N ILE A 41 16.52 -15.30 8.71
CA ILE A 41 15.94 -15.06 7.39
C ILE A 41 15.26 -13.70 7.43
N TYR A 42 15.56 -12.84 6.47
CA TYR A 42 14.84 -11.60 6.22
C TYR A 42 13.99 -11.75 4.97
N ARG A 43 12.75 -11.27 5.01
CA ARG A 43 12.04 -10.86 3.79
C ARG A 43 12.62 -9.51 3.38
N MET A 44 12.93 -9.37 2.09
CA MET A 44 13.48 -8.15 1.54
C MET A 44 12.38 -7.36 0.84
N ASP A 45 12.08 -6.18 1.38
CA ASP A 45 11.03 -5.31 0.88
C ASP A 45 11.67 -4.07 0.22
N GLY A 46 11.03 -3.50 -0.81
CA GLY A 46 11.52 -2.28 -1.46
C GLY A 46 11.13 -2.17 -2.93
N GLU A 47 11.23 -0.96 -3.48
CA GLU A 47 10.87 -0.69 -4.88
C GLU A 47 12.00 -0.99 -5.88
N ARG A 48 13.24 -0.85 -5.43
CA ARG A 48 14.47 -1.10 -6.21
C ARG A 48 15.63 -1.34 -5.25
N GLU A 49 16.71 -1.91 -5.77
CA GLU A 49 17.95 -2.07 -5.01
C GLU A 49 18.48 -0.71 -4.48
N PRO A 50 18.99 -0.64 -3.23
CA PRO A 50 19.08 -1.75 -2.27
C PRO A 50 17.72 -2.07 -1.60
N PHE A 51 17.35 -3.34 -1.52
CA PHE A 51 16.17 -3.75 -0.75
C PHE A 51 16.39 -3.65 0.77
N GLU A 52 15.35 -3.29 1.50
CA GLU A 52 15.38 -3.15 2.95
C GLU A 52 15.02 -4.47 3.65
N ARG A 53 15.65 -4.71 4.81
CA ARG A 53 15.35 -5.87 5.66
C ARG A 53 14.01 -5.62 6.38
N GLY A 54 12.95 -6.26 5.88
CA GLY A 54 11.62 -6.20 6.47
C GLY A 54 11.40 -7.24 7.56
N GLN A 55 10.41 -8.11 7.36
CA GLN A 55 10.09 -9.17 8.33
C GLN A 55 11.28 -10.12 8.55
N ALA A 56 11.62 -10.39 9.81
CA ALA A 56 12.73 -11.27 10.18
C ALA A 56 12.27 -12.51 10.95
N TRP A 57 12.92 -13.65 10.69
CA TRP A 57 12.73 -14.90 11.42
C TRP A 57 14.07 -15.42 11.92
N ARG A 58 14.21 -15.55 13.24
CA ARG A 58 15.35 -16.25 13.84
C ARG A 58 15.12 -17.75 13.70
N VAL A 59 16.06 -18.44 13.07
CA VAL A 59 15.93 -19.85 12.69
C VAL A 59 17.09 -20.70 13.21
N PRO A 60 16.88 -22.00 13.50
CA PRO A 60 17.96 -22.92 13.86
C PRO A 60 18.93 -23.15 12.70
N ARG A 61 20.08 -23.78 12.95
CA ARG A 61 21.10 -24.12 11.93
C ARG A 61 20.58 -24.85 10.68
N THR A 62 19.53 -25.66 10.82
CA THR A 62 18.88 -26.40 9.72
C THR A 62 17.40 -26.44 9.99
N GLY A 63 16.58 -26.24 8.97
CA GLY A 63 15.14 -26.32 9.15
C GLY A 63 14.35 -25.97 7.91
N SER A 64 13.05 -25.77 8.14
CA SER A 64 12.11 -25.27 7.15
C SER A 64 11.20 -24.19 7.76
N LEU A 65 10.71 -23.28 6.93
CA LEU A 65 9.86 -22.16 7.33
C LEU A 65 8.79 -21.94 6.27
N ARG A 66 7.52 -21.97 6.68
CA ARG A 66 6.40 -21.64 5.79
C ARG A 66 6.16 -20.14 5.78
N VAL A 67 6.10 -19.54 4.59
CA VAL A 67 5.91 -18.09 4.41
C VAL A 67 4.90 -17.82 3.31
N ALA A 68 4.06 -16.80 3.50
CA ALA A 68 3.24 -16.26 2.43
C ALA A 68 4.11 -15.45 1.46
N VAL A 69 3.88 -15.66 0.16
CA VAL A 69 4.55 -14.97 -0.94
C VAL A 69 4.03 -13.53 -1.00
N ARG A 70 4.95 -12.58 -0.97
CA ARG A 70 4.66 -11.16 -1.12
C ARG A 70 5.55 -10.61 -2.24
N PRO A 71 5.01 -10.32 -3.42
CA PRO A 71 5.80 -9.74 -4.51
C PRO A 71 6.26 -8.34 -4.14
N ASN A 72 7.53 -8.06 -4.43
CA ASN A 72 7.99 -6.69 -4.62
C ASN A 72 7.39 -6.12 -5.92
N PRO A 73 7.49 -4.80 -6.16
CA PRO A 73 6.85 -4.18 -7.31
C PRO A 73 7.35 -4.68 -8.67
N ASP A 74 8.51 -5.32 -8.71
CA ASP A 74 9.07 -5.97 -9.89
C ASP A 74 8.58 -7.41 -10.09
N GLY A 75 7.61 -7.87 -9.30
CA GLY A 75 7.04 -9.21 -9.41
C GLY A 75 7.92 -10.32 -8.86
N LEU A 76 8.90 -10.00 -8.00
CA LEU A 76 9.74 -10.99 -7.33
C LEU A 76 9.54 -10.93 -5.82
N ALA A 77 9.40 -12.07 -5.16
CA ALA A 77 9.50 -12.13 -3.71
C ALA A 77 10.92 -12.54 -3.32
N ARG A 78 11.51 -11.81 -2.37
CA ARG A 78 12.93 -11.93 -2.01
C ARG A 78 13.13 -12.25 -0.55
N PHE A 79 14.10 -13.12 -0.30
CA PHE A 79 14.53 -13.52 1.03
C PHE A 79 16.05 -13.55 1.11
N THR A 80 16.59 -13.17 2.26
CA THR A 80 18.04 -13.25 2.53
C THR A 80 18.27 -14.02 3.81
N LEU A 81 19.01 -15.12 3.73
CA LEU A 81 19.50 -15.85 4.89
C LEU A 81 20.83 -15.24 5.34
N VAL A 82 20.87 -14.73 6.56
CA VAL A 82 22.05 -14.12 7.16
C VAL A 82 22.54 -15.00 8.29
N VAL A 83 23.83 -15.35 8.23
CA VAL A 83 24.51 -16.17 9.24
C VAL A 83 25.65 -15.34 9.82
N ASN A 84 25.73 -15.28 11.14
CA ASN A 84 26.73 -14.49 11.85
C ASN A 84 27.25 -15.28 13.06
N ASN A 85 28.57 -15.34 13.25
CA ASN A 85 29.22 -16.08 14.35
C ASN A 85 29.92 -15.15 15.38
N GLY A 86 29.66 -13.84 15.31
CA GLY A 86 30.29 -12.81 16.14
C GLY A 86 31.63 -12.28 15.60
N VAL A 87 32.18 -12.89 14.55
CA VAL A 87 33.42 -12.47 13.88
C VAL A 87 33.17 -12.15 12.41
N GLU A 88 32.36 -12.98 11.75
CA GLU A 88 32.03 -12.90 10.33
C GLU A 88 30.51 -12.94 10.14
N GLU A 89 30.03 -12.25 9.12
CA GLU A 89 28.65 -12.34 8.62
C GLU A 89 28.68 -12.73 7.14
N ILE A 90 27.90 -13.75 6.79
CA ILE A 90 27.63 -14.12 5.40
C ILE A 90 26.13 -14.03 5.11
N ALA A 91 25.79 -13.75 3.86
CA ALA A 91 24.41 -13.69 3.40
C ALA A 91 24.23 -14.50 2.12
N GLN A 92 23.11 -15.19 2.00
CA GLN A 92 22.67 -15.88 0.80
C GLN A 92 21.27 -15.42 0.42
N GLU A 93 21.10 -14.97 -0.82
CA GLU A 93 19.82 -14.53 -1.34
C GLU A 93 19.05 -15.69 -1.99
N LEU A 94 17.73 -15.59 -1.91
CA LEU A 94 16.77 -16.44 -2.59
C LEU A 94 15.65 -15.55 -3.15
N GLN A 95 15.38 -15.71 -4.44
CA GLN A 95 14.31 -15.02 -5.14
C GLN A 95 13.36 -16.03 -5.79
N ILE A 96 12.07 -15.70 -5.75
CA ILE A 96 11.03 -16.47 -6.42
C ILE A 96 10.21 -15.51 -7.29
N THR A 97 9.78 -15.98 -8.46
CA THR A 97 8.85 -15.21 -9.29
C THR A 97 7.48 -15.19 -8.63
N ALA A 98 6.95 -14.01 -8.38
CA ALA A 98 5.67 -13.82 -7.75
C ALA A 98 4.71 -13.17 -8.75
N SER A 99 3.75 -13.95 -9.25
CA SER A 99 2.74 -13.42 -10.16
C SER A 99 1.53 -12.91 -9.38
N CYS A 100 0.95 -11.81 -9.84
CA CYS A 100 -0.38 -11.41 -9.39
C CYS A 100 -1.41 -12.31 -10.07
N THR A 101 -2.37 -12.82 -9.31
CA THR A 101 -3.51 -13.57 -9.84
C THR A 101 -4.42 -12.67 -10.68
N GLU A 102 -4.55 -11.42 -10.26
CA GLU A 102 -5.27 -10.36 -10.95
C GLU A 102 -4.31 -9.42 -11.68
N THR A 103 -4.77 -8.80 -12.77
CA THR A 103 -4.06 -7.74 -13.46
C THR A 103 -4.66 -6.37 -13.11
N TRP A 104 -3.81 -5.34 -13.07
CA TRP A 104 -4.27 -3.98 -12.93
C TRP A 104 -5.04 -3.54 -14.18
N PHE A 105 -6.10 -2.74 -14.05
CA PHE A 105 -6.89 -2.23 -15.18
C PHE A 105 -6.17 -1.18 -16.06
N PHE A 106 -4.89 -0.92 -15.77
CA PHE A 106 -4.09 0.10 -16.40
C PHE A 106 -2.63 -0.33 -16.48
N GLU A 107 -1.91 0.25 -17.43
CA GLU A 107 -0.47 0.08 -17.61
C GLU A 107 0.17 1.43 -17.99
N PRO A 108 1.45 1.68 -17.63
CA PRO A 108 2.31 0.84 -16.81
C PRO A 108 1.93 0.89 -15.31
N VAL A 109 2.20 -0.20 -14.58
CA VAL A 109 1.93 -0.29 -13.13
C VAL A 109 3.06 0.38 -12.34
N PRO A 110 2.77 1.39 -11.49
CA PRO A 110 3.77 2.06 -10.70
C PRO A 110 4.46 1.14 -9.68
N SER A 111 5.73 1.40 -9.39
CA SER A 111 6.44 0.76 -8.29
C SER A 111 5.71 1.02 -6.96
N GLY A 112 5.57 0.01 -6.11
CA GLY A 112 4.87 0.11 -4.82
C GLY A 112 3.35 -0.12 -4.87
N ALA A 113 2.75 -0.36 -6.05
CA ALA A 113 1.32 -0.68 -6.16
C ALA A 113 0.93 -2.00 -5.46
N GLY A 114 1.87 -2.96 -5.40
CA GLY A 114 1.59 -4.34 -5.02
C GLY A 114 0.70 -5.05 -6.04
N CYS A 115 0.28 -6.28 -5.71
CA CYS A 115 -0.70 -6.98 -6.54
C CYS A 115 -2.11 -6.45 -6.30
N PRO A 116 -2.95 -6.39 -7.35
CA PRO A 116 -4.38 -6.25 -7.14
C PRO A 116 -4.91 -7.42 -6.31
N THR A 117 -5.83 -7.14 -5.40
CA THR A 117 -6.46 -8.13 -4.51
C THR A 117 -7.88 -8.46 -4.95
N SER A 118 -8.41 -7.73 -5.93
CA SER A 118 -9.69 -7.97 -6.56
C SER A 118 -9.67 -7.54 -8.02
N PRO A 119 -10.62 -8.01 -8.85
CA PRO A 119 -10.88 -7.42 -10.16
C PRO A 119 -11.24 -5.93 -10.05
N SER A 120 -11.08 -5.19 -11.14
CA SER A 120 -11.56 -3.80 -11.20
C SER A 120 -13.08 -3.73 -11.25
N VAL A 121 -13.65 -2.70 -10.64
CA VAL A 121 -15.09 -2.44 -10.61
C VAL A 121 -15.37 -1.11 -11.31
N LEU A 122 -16.43 -1.05 -12.11
CA LEU A 122 -17.00 0.20 -12.60
C LEU A 122 -18.00 0.73 -11.56
N SER A 123 -17.89 2.00 -11.21
CA SER A 123 -18.73 2.63 -10.20
C SER A 123 -19.12 4.04 -10.62
N LEU A 124 -20.25 4.52 -10.11
CA LEU A 124 -20.50 5.96 -10.08
C LEU A 124 -19.52 6.62 -9.10
N ALA A 125 -19.01 7.79 -9.48
CA ALA A 125 -18.24 8.66 -8.61
C ALA A 125 -18.74 10.11 -8.71
N VAL A 126 -18.51 10.88 -7.65
CA VAL A 126 -18.72 12.32 -7.62
C VAL A 126 -17.41 12.97 -7.23
N TYR A 127 -17.04 14.05 -7.93
CA TYR A 127 -15.82 14.81 -7.69
C TYR A 127 -16.15 16.23 -7.28
N GLN A 128 -15.42 16.78 -6.31
CA GLN A 128 -15.46 18.21 -6.00
C GLN A 128 -14.05 18.76 -5.72
N PRO A 129 -13.63 19.83 -6.42
CA PRO A 129 -12.36 20.49 -6.16
C PRO A 129 -12.46 21.49 -5.00
N PHE A 130 -11.38 21.57 -4.23
CA PHE A 130 -11.20 22.50 -3.11
C PHE A 130 -9.92 23.33 -3.31
N GLU A 131 -9.74 24.36 -2.49
CA GLU A 131 -8.58 25.25 -2.58
C GLU A 131 -7.23 24.53 -2.44
N ARG A 132 -7.18 23.47 -1.63
CA ARG A 132 -5.95 22.74 -1.29
C ARG A 132 -6.13 21.23 -1.36
N GLY A 133 -6.97 20.76 -2.27
CA GLY A 133 -7.21 19.33 -2.45
C GLY A 133 -8.49 19.06 -3.21
N VAL A 134 -8.95 17.83 -3.12
CA VAL A 134 -10.15 17.34 -3.80
C VAL A 134 -10.86 16.32 -2.93
N MET A 135 -12.16 16.15 -3.16
CA MET A 135 -12.88 14.98 -2.67
C MET A 135 -13.44 14.16 -3.83
N PHE A 136 -13.43 12.85 -3.64
CA PHE A 136 -14.16 11.89 -4.45
C PHE A 136 -15.15 11.15 -3.55
N TRP A 137 -16.39 10.99 -3.98
CA TRP A 137 -17.32 10.03 -3.40
C TRP A 137 -17.42 8.87 -4.38
N ILE A 138 -17.26 7.64 -3.90
CA ILE A 138 -17.34 6.43 -4.70
C ILE A 138 -18.56 5.64 -4.23
N ALA A 139 -19.47 5.33 -5.16
CA ALA A 139 -20.69 4.58 -4.86
C ALA A 139 -20.36 3.16 -4.37
N GLU A 140 -19.39 2.51 -5.01
CA GLU A 140 -18.79 1.27 -4.51
C GLU A 140 -18.18 1.51 -3.13
N GLY A 141 -18.80 0.93 -2.10
CA GLY A 141 -18.42 1.12 -0.69
C GLY A 141 -18.89 2.42 -0.05
N ARG A 142 -19.65 3.28 -0.75
CA ARG A 142 -20.25 4.53 -0.22
C ARG A 142 -19.25 5.38 0.59
N THR A 143 -18.07 5.62 0.00
CA THR A 143 -16.91 6.20 0.70
C THR A 143 -16.47 7.51 0.04
N ILE A 144 -16.18 8.51 0.87
CA ILE A 144 -15.58 9.79 0.51
C ILE A 144 -14.06 9.70 0.72
N TYR A 145 -13.30 9.85 -0.35
CA TYR A 145 -11.85 10.02 -0.30
C TYR A 145 -11.51 11.51 -0.37
N ALA A 146 -10.86 12.03 0.66
CA ALA A 146 -10.33 13.40 0.68
C ALA A 146 -8.82 13.36 0.43
N LEU A 147 -8.36 13.98 -0.64
CA LEU A 147 -6.95 14.07 -1.01
C LEU A 147 -6.45 15.50 -0.75
N PHE A 148 -5.32 15.63 -0.06
CA PHE A 148 -4.76 16.92 0.34
C PHE A 148 -3.53 17.28 -0.50
N ASN A 149 -3.43 18.55 -0.89
CA ASN A 149 -2.29 19.13 -1.60
C ASN A 149 -1.45 20.03 -0.68
N ASP A 150 -1.57 19.87 0.64
CA ASP A 150 -0.91 20.71 1.65
C ASP A 150 0.46 20.18 2.10
N GLY A 151 0.89 19.03 1.57
CA GLY A 151 2.15 18.37 1.91
C GLY A 151 2.20 17.79 3.33
N ARG A 152 1.07 17.67 4.02
CA ARG A 152 0.99 17.16 5.40
C ARG A 152 0.47 15.72 5.43
N ALA A 153 0.85 14.98 6.48
CA ALA A 153 0.31 13.66 6.77
C ALA A 153 -0.98 13.73 7.63
N PRO A 154 -1.97 12.85 7.41
CA PRO A 154 -2.06 11.93 6.27
C PRO A 154 -2.32 12.69 4.96
N ALA A 155 -1.74 12.23 3.85
CA ALA A 155 -1.89 12.85 2.53
C ALA A 155 -3.30 12.65 1.94
N TRP A 156 -4.02 11.63 2.40
CA TRP A 156 -5.41 11.38 2.05
C TRP A 156 -6.17 10.70 3.19
N LEU A 157 -7.50 10.73 3.15
CA LEU A 157 -8.39 10.08 4.10
C LEU A 157 -9.53 9.36 3.37
N ALA A 158 -9.96 8.21 3.87
CA ALA A 158 -11.23 7.56 3.50
C ALA A 158 -12.25 7.75 4.62
N LEU A 159 -13.44 8.25 4.27
CA LEU A 159 -14.49 8.64 5.21
C LEU A 159 -15.82 8.04 4.76
N PRO A 160 -16.63 7.47 5.66
CA PRO A 160 -17.96 7.02 5.28
C PRO A 160 -18.85 8.23 4.92
N ASP A 161 -19.71 8.07 3.91
CA ASP A 161 -20.75 9.04 3.63
C ASP A 161 -22.01 8.75 4.47
N GLU A 162 -22.11 9.50 5.57
CA GLU A 162 -23.18 9.40 6.56
C GLU A 162 -24.39 10.29 6.25
N TYR A 163 -24.33 11.13 5.21
CA TYR A 163 -25.42 12.05 4.89
C TYR A 163 -26.71 11.30 4.57
N ARG A 164 -27.82 11.78 5.15
CA ARG A 164 -29.17 11.25 4.89
C ARG A 164 -30.05 12.30 4.23
N ASP A 165 -30.89 11.85 3.31
CA ASP A 165 -31.83 12.73 2.63
C ASP A 165 -32.79 13.38 3.65
N GLY A 166 -32.97 14.69 3.55
CA GLY A 166 -33.73 15.50 4.49
C GLY A 166 -32.89 16.14 5.59
N GLU A 167 -31.62 15.75 5.77
CA GLU A 167 -30.68 16.50 6.60
C GLU A 167 -30.29 17.83 5.93
N PRO A 168 -29.94 18.87 6.71
CA PRO A 168 -29.43 20.12 6.17
C PRO A 168 -28.28 19.87 5.19
N GLU A 169 -28.44 20.32 3.95
CA GLU A 169 -27.43 20.15 2.92
C GLU A 169 -26.19 21.02 3.18
N SER A 170 -26.41 22.17 3.83
CA SER A 170 -25.44 23.22 4.11
C SER A 170 -25.59 23.76 5.53
N ASP A 171 -24.67 24.62 5.94
CA ASP A 171 -24.73 25.32 7.24
C ASP A 171 -24.78 26.83 6.96
N PRO A 172 -25.92 27.51 7.24
CA PRO A 172 -26.09 28.93 6.91
C PRO A 172 -25.16 29.86 7.71
N SER A 173 -24.51 29.38 8.77
CA SER A 173 -23.50 30.16 9.49
C SER A 173 -22.15 30.21 8.77
N LEU A 174 -21.91 29.29 7.84
CA LEU A 174 -20.66 29.17 7.09
C LEU A 174 -20.80 29.87 5.74
N ASN A 175 -20.36 31.13 5.68
CA ASN A 175 -20.43 31.94 4.48
C ASN A 175 -19.14 31.81 3.65
N PRO A 176 -19.21 31.31 2.39
CA PRO A 176 -18.03 31.22 1.54
C PRO A 176 -17.55 32.61 1.10
N PRO A 177 -16.24 32.81 0.93
CA PRO A 177 -15.72 34.02 0.32
C PRO A 177 -16.06 34.08 -1.18
N GLU A 178 -15.84 35.24 -1.81
CA GLU A 178 -16.12 35.45 -3.23
C GLU A 178 -15.43 34.39 -4.11
N GLY A 179 -16.16 33.85 -5.09
CA GLY A 179 -15.66 32.82 -6.00
C GLY A 179 -15.42 31.45 -5.34
N ARG A 180 -16.00 31.21 -4.16
CA ARG A 180 -16.01 29.93 -3.47
C ARG A 180 -17.43 29.52 -3.12
N GLN A 181 -17.58 28.26 -2.74
CA GLN A 181 -18.85 27.72 -2.30
C GLN A 181 -18.68 26.76 -1.12
N GLN A 182 -19.72 26.66 -0.31
CA GLN A 182 -19.81 25.61 0.69
C GLN A 182 -20.10 24.28 -0.03
N PRO A 183 -19.34 23.20 0.25
CA PRO A 183 -19.73 21.87 -0.20
C PRO A 183 -21.07 21.47 0.42
N ILE A 184 -21.87 20.69 -0.29
CA ILE A 184 -23.23 20.29 0.13
C ILE A 184 -23.32 18.78 0.35
N ARG A 185 -24.40 18.35 1.01
CA ARG A 185 -24.75 16.92 1.23
C ARG A 185 -23.59 16.13 1.85
N GLY A 186 -23.19 14.99 1.27
CA GLY A 186 -22.13 14.11 1.80
C GLY A 186 -20.80 14.82 2.01
N PHE A 187 -20.28 15.50 0.98
CA PHE A 187 -19.07 16.32 1.09
C PHE A 187 -19.26 17.45 2.09
N GLY A 188 -20.41 18.12 2.05
CA GLY A 188 -20.77 19.18 2.99
C GLY A 188 -20.76 18.73 4.44
N LEU A 189 -21.27 17.53 4.72
CA LEU A 189 -21.39 16.97 6.06
C LEU A 189 -20.00 16.66 6.63
N VAL A 190 -19.16 15.93 5.89
CA VAL A 190 -17.80 15.62 6.37
C VAL A 190 -16.95 16.88 6.49
N TRP A 191 -17.15 17.87 5.61
CA TRP A 191 -16.42 19.13 5.64
C TRP A 191 -16.83 20.01 6.81
N ARG A 192 -18.12 20.19 7.08
CA ARG A 192 -18.59 21.08 8.17
C ARG A 192 -18.41 20.48 9.56
N THR A 193 -18.48 19.15 9.69
CA THR A 193 -18.36 18.47 11.00
C THR A 193 -16.92 18.18 11.42
N ARG A 194 -15.95 18.30 10.51
CA ARG A 194 -14.53 18.00 10.77
C ARG A 194 -13.66 19.21 10.49
N GLU A 195 -13.47 20.03 11.51
CA GLU A 195 -12.73 21.28 11.40
C GLU A 195 -11.32 21.10 10.82
N THR A 196 -10.57 20.09 11.24
CA THR A 196 -9.22 19.82 10.69
C THR A 196 -9.26 19.55 9.18
N LEU A 197 -10.24 18.79 8.71
CA LEU A 197 -10.38 18.50 7.28
C LEU A 197 -10.78 19.76 6.49
N ARG A 198 -11.71 20.57 7.03
CA ARG A 198 -12.08 21.87 6.46
C ARG A 198 -10.89 22.81 6.35
N GLN A 199 -10.09 22.94 7.40
CA GLN A 199 -8.91 23.81 7.42
C GLN A 199 -7.87 23.37 6.39
N ARG A 200 -7.67 22.05 6.25
CA ARG A 200 -6.71 21.50 5.28
C ARG A 200 -7.17 21.71 3.84
N LEU A 201 -8.42 21.38 3.50
CA LEU A 201 -8.96 21.53 2.13
C LEU A 201 -9.25 22.98 1.72
N GLY A 202 -9.75 23.80 2.65
CA GLY A 202 -10.33 25.11 2.33
C GLY A 202 -11.75 24.99 1.76
N TRP A 203 -12.20 26.04 1.07
CA TRP A 203 -13.53 26.05 0.45
C TRP A 203 -13.57 25.29 -0.87
N ALA A 204 -14.76 24.87 -1.31
CA ALA A 204 -14.91 24.29 -2.65
C ALA A 204 -14.75 25.40 -3.71
N THR A 205 -14.05 25.07 -4.79
CA THR A 205 -13.73 26.00 -5.89
C THR A 205 -14.65 25.82 -7.09
N ALA A 206 -15.41 24.73 -7.14
CA ALA A 206 -16.43 24.48 -8.14
C ALA A 206 -17.55 23.56 -7.58
N PRO A 207 -18.70 23.47 -8.26
CA PRO A 207 -19.73 22.47 -8.00
C PRO A 207 -19.20 21.03 -8.09
N GLU A 208 -19.89 20.13 -7.41
CA GLU A 208 -19.65 18.71 -7.55
C GLU A 208 -20.08 18.22 -8.95
N SER A 209 -19.34 17.27 -9.50
CA SER A 209 -19.61 16.69 -10.82
C SER A 209 -19.58 15.17 -10.76
N ALA A 210 -20.67 14.53 -11.20
CA ALA A 210 -20.76 13.07 -11.30
C ALA A 210 -20.07 12.54 -12.56
N PHE A 211 -19.46 11.37 -12.48
CA PHE A 211 -18.79 10.67 -13.58
C PHE A 211 -18.72 9.17 -13.30
N GLU A 212 -18.42 8.36 -14.30
CA GLU A 212 -18.12 6.94 -14.12
C GLU A 212 -16.62 6.77 -13.83
N THR A 213 -16.30 5.98 -12.80
CA THR A 213 -14.93 5.61 -12.46
C THR A 213 -14.73 4.12 -12.61
N GLN A 214 -13.47 3.73 -12.81
CA GLN A 214 -13.00 2.36 -12.65
C GLN A 214 -12.08 2.34 -11.44
N LEU A 215 -12.39 1.53 -10.42
CA LEU A 215 -11.56 1.36 -9.23
C LEU A 215 -11.05 -0.07 -9.10
N GLN A 216 -9.89 -0.24 -8.45
CA GLN A 216 -9.37 -1.56 -8.12
C GLN A 216 -8.52 -1.51 -6.86
N GLN A 217 -8.79 -2.45 -5.94
CA GLN A 217 -8.04 -2.62 -4.71
C GLN A 217 -6.78 -3.44 -4.97
N GLY A 218 -5.67 -3.02 -4.35
CA GLY A 218 -4.44 -3.79 -4.28
C GLY A 218 -3.91 -3.90 -2.86
N ALA A 219 -2.83 -4.67 -2.73
CA ALA A 219 -2.20 -4.99 -1.46
C ALA A 219 -1.59 -3.76 -0.77
N SER A 220 -1.16 -2.76 -1.55
CA SER A 220 -0.48 -1.56 -1.05
C SER A 220 -1.13 -0.24 -1.46
N ALA A 221 -2.11 -0.30 -2.37
CA ALA A 221 -2.79 0.88 -2.88
C ALA A 221 -4.21 0.58 -3.38
N LEU A 222 -5.06 1.61 -3.38
CA LEU A 222 -6.30 1.68 -4.14
C LEU A 222 -6.07 2.54 -5.37
N PHE A 223 -6.47 2.08 -6.55
CA PHE A 223 -6.44 2.92 -7.76
C PHE A 223 -7.84 3.23 -8.23
N LEU A 224 -8.03 4.45 -8.74
CA LEU A 224 -9.25 4.89 -9.40
C LEU A 224 -8.91 5.70 -10.66
N ARG A 225 -9.76 5.63 -11.67
CA ARG A 225 -9.69 6.51 -12.85
C ARG A 225 -10.53 7.76 -12.59
N ASP A 226 -9.94 8.95 -12.72
CA ASP A 226 -10.65 10.22 -12.57
C ASP A 226 -11.46 10.59 -13.84
N ARG A 227 -12.17 11.71 -13.76
CA ARG A 227 -13.04 12.21 -14.85
C ARG A 227 -12.29 12.58 -16.13
N ASP A 228 -10.99 12.89 -16.03
CA ASP A 228 -10.12 13.25 -17.15
C ASP A 228 -9.39 12.00 -17.70
N GLY A 229 -9.70 10.81 -17.16
CA GLY A 229 -9.13 9.53 -17.54
C GLY A 229 -7.78 9.24 -16.86
N LYS A 230 -7.29 10.12 -15.98
CA LYS A 230 -6.04 9.90 -15.26
C LYS A 230 -6.25 8.86 -14.17
N VAL A 231 -5.27 7.96 -14.00
CA VAL A 231 -5.26 7.03 -12.87
C VAL A 231 -4.67 7.71 -11.65
N ILE A 232 -5.43 7.69 -10.54
CA ILE A 232 -5.03 8.16 -9.22
C ILE A 232 -4.79 6.94 -8.34
N GLY A 233 -3.62 6.86 -7.70
CA GLY A 233 -3.30 5.84 -6.71
C GLY A 233 -3.28 6.40 -5.29
N LEU A 234 -3.99 5.76 -4.36
CA LEU A 234 -4.01 6.06 -2.93
C LEU A 234 -3.23 4.96 -2.20
N TYR A 235 -2.03 5.27 -1.71
CA TYR A 235 -1.12 4.28 -1.14
C TYR A 235 -1.12 4.32 0.38
N GLY A 236 -0.84 3.14 0.97
CA GLY A 236 -0.80 2.95 2.41
C GLY A 236 -2.15 3.29 3.06
N THR A 237 -2.14 3.62 4.34
CA THR A 237 -3.35 4.15 5.03
C THR A 237 -3.20 5.66 5.20
N GLY A 238 -3.32 6.40 4.10
CA GLY A 238 -3.18 7.86 4.09
C GLY A 238 -1.74 8.36 3.89
N GLU A 239 -0.82 7.54 3.42
CA GLU A 239 0.61 7.89 3.33
C GLU A 239 0.89 8.83 2.16
N GLN A 240 0.40 8.50 0.97
CA GLN A 240 0.64 9.27 -0.25
C GLN A 240 -0.45 9.02 -1.29
N TRP A 241 -0.64 9.97 -2.21
CA TRP A 241 -1.44 9.79 -3.41
C TRP A 241 -0.74 10.41 -4.63
N ARG A 242 -0.96 9.87 -5.84
CA ARG A 242 -0.36 10.36 -7.10
C ARG A 242 -1.28 10.13 -8.31
#